data_AF-A0A9Q2W260-F1
#
_entry.id   AF-A0A9Q2W260-F1
#
_cell.length_a   1.000
_cell.length_b   1.000
_cell.length_c   1.000
_cell.angle_alpha   90.00
_cell.angle_beta   90.00
_cell.angle_gamma   90.00
#
_symmetry.space_group_name_H-M   'P 1'
#
loop_
_entity.id
_entity.type
_entity.pdbx_description
1 polymer ?
#
loop_
_entity_poly.entity_id
_entity_poly.type
_entity_poly.pdbx_seq_one_letter_code
_entity_poly.pdbx_strand_id
1 'polypeptide(L)' 'MTHRVRLVVVPTERRVIETEHDDRRTALLLALGQVPLGYTVTDVDVLPEHEDTEHDPAEPGRR' A
#
# COMPACT_ATOMS: atom_id res chain seq x y z
N MET A 1 8.29 -3.05 10.88
CA MET A 1 8.05 -3.79 9.63
C MET A 1 6.57 -3.86 9.37
N THR A 2 6.01 -2.78 8.85
CA THR A 2 4.65 -2.77 8.30
C THR A 2 4.68 -3.10 6.81
N HIS A 3 3.70 -3.88 6.35
CA HIS A 3 3.50 -4.20 4.94
C HIS A 3 2.25 -3.49 4.44
N ARG A 4 2.41 -2.69 3.37
CA ARG A 4 1.29 -2.05 2.69
C ARG A 4 0.90 -2.86 1.47
N VAL A 5 -0.37 -3.23 1.38
CA VAL A 5 -0.95 -3.90 0.22
C VAL A 5 -1.90 -2.94 -0.48
N ARG A 6 -1.74 -2.82 -1.79
CA ARG A 6 -2.60 -2.03 -2.66
C ARG A 6 -3.22 -2.95 -3.71
N LEU A 7 -4.53 -3.03 -3.72
CA LEU A 7 -5.30 -3.74 -4.72
C LEU A 7 -5.94 -2.76 -5.68
N VAL A 8 -5.86 -3.05 -6.97
CA VAL A 8 -6.66 -2.36 -7.98
C VAL A 8 -7.86 -3.24 -8.29
N VAL A 9 -9.06 -2.67 -8.15
CA VAL A 9 -10.32 -3.38 -8.36
C VAL A 9 -11.22 -2.65 -9.34
N VAL A 10 -11.97 -3.39 -10.15
CA VAL A 10 -12.81 -2.84 -11.21
C VAL A 10 -14.13 -3.62 -11.30
N PRO A 11 -15.29 -2.94 -11.24
CA PRO A 11 -16.56 -3.48 -11.74
C PRO A 11 -16.88 -2.91 -13.14
N THR A 12 -16.52 -1.64 -13.37
CA THR A 12 -16.72 -0.77 -14.54
C THR A 12 -15.70 0.36 -14.51
N GLU A 13 -15.39 0.91 -13.33
CA GLU A 13 -14.36 1.94 -13.12
C GLU A 13 -13.28 1.48 -12.13
N ARG A 14 -12.04 1.93 -12.36
CA ARG A 14 -10.88 1.54 -11.56
C ARG A 14 -10.95 2.18 -10.17
N ARG A 15 -10.82 1.34 -9.13
CA ARG A 15 -10.68 1.77 -7.72
C ARG A 15 -9.47 1.12 -7.10
N VAL A 16 -9.05 1.69 -5.97
CA VAL A 16 -7.88 1.24 -5.21
C VAL A 16 -8.33 0.94 -3.78
N ILE A 17 -7.90 -0.21 -3.26
CA ILE A 17 -8.06 -0.61 -1.86
C ILE A 17 -6.66 -0.72 -1.27
N GLU A 18 -6.45 -0.10 -0.12
CA GLU A 18 -5.16 -0.12 0.57
C GLU A 18 -5.34 -0.57 2.01
N THR A 19 -4.47 -1.46 2.44
CA THR A 19 -4.37 -1.91 3.82
C THR A 19 -2.92 -1.98 4.25
N GLU A 20 -2.70 -1.77 5.54
CA GLU A 20 -1.39 -1.86 6.16
C GLU A 20 -1.46 -2.82 7.34
N HIS A 21 -0.45 -3.68 7.48
CA HIS A 21 -0.34 -4.60 8.60
C HIS A 21 1.09 -5.09 8.77
N ASP A 22 1.52 -5.36 10.02
CA ASP A 22 2.87 -5.85 10.33
C ASP A 22 3.20 -7.23 9.74
N ASP A 23 2.16 -8.02 9.49
CA ASP A 23 2.24 -9.29 8.79
C ASP A 23 1.72 -9.15 7.35
N ARG A 24 2.58 -9.50 6.38
CA ARG A 24 2.29 -9.41 4.95
C ARG A 24 1.04 -10.20 4.54
N ARG A 25 0.90 -11.42 5.07
CA ARG A 25 -0.23 -12.29 4.70
C ARG A 25 -1.53 -11.69 5.20
N THR A 26 -1.53 -11.19 6.42
CA THR A 26 -2.68 -10.55 7.05
C THR A 26 -3.04 -9.25 6.33
N ALA A 27 -2.05 -8.42 5.95
CA ALA A 27 -2.30 -7.21 5.15
C ALA A 27 -3.07 -7.54 3.85
N LEU A 28 -2.64 -8.59 3.14
CA LEU A 28 -3.28 -9.03 1.89
C LEU A 28 -4.69 -9.57 2.13
N LEU A 29 -4.90 -10.38 3.17
CA LEU A 29 -6.21 -10.92 3.50
C LEU A 29 -7.20 -9.81 3.89
N LEU A 30 -6.74 -8.81 4.64
CA LEU A 30 -7.54 -7.64 4.98
C LEU A 30 -7.90 -6.84 3.73
N ALA A 31 -6.95 -6.65 2.80
CA ALA A 31 -7.21 -5.96 1.53
C ALA A 31 -8.29 -6.70 0.71
N LEU A 32 -8.13 -8.02 0.56
CA LEU A 32 -9.06 -8.86 -0.19
C LEU A 32 -10.45 -8.89 0.45
N GLY A 33 -10.53 -8.87 1.78
CA GLY A 33 -11.80 -8.80 2.51
C GLY A 33 -12.56 -7.49 2.31
N GLN A 34 -11.89 -6.42 1.88
CA GLN A 34 -12.51 -5.13 1.55
C GLN A 34 -12.98 -5.03 0.09
N VAL A 35 -12.67 -6.02 -0.76
CA VAL A 35 -13.09 -6.03 -2.17
C VAL A 35 -14.62 -6.20 -2.24
N PRO A 36 -15.36 -5.24 -2.82
CA PRO A 36 -16.80 -5.38 -2.93
C PRO A 36 -17.19 -6.56 -3.83
N LEU A 37 -18.33 -7.19 -3.52
CA LEU A 37 -18.85 -8.27 -4.35
C LEU A 37 -19.09 -7.79 -5.79
N GLY A 38 -18.71 -8.64 -6.76
CA GLY A 38 -18.82 -8.33 -8.19
C GLY A 38 -17.66 -7.49 -8.77
N TYR A 39 -16.67 -7.13 -7.96
CA TYR A 39 -15.47 -6.45 -8.44
C TYR A 39 -14.38 -7.48 -8.72
N THR A 40 -13.60 -7.24 -9.78
CA THR A 40 -12.42 -8.06 -10.10
C THR A 40 -11.17 -7.35 -9.63
N VAL A 41 -10.29 -8.06 -8.92
CA VAL A 41 -8.93 -7.58 -8.64
C VAL A 41 -8.10 -7.74 -9.91
N THR A 42 -7.59 -6.63 -10.44
CA THR A 42 -6.81 -6.62 -11.68
C THR A 42 -5.32 -6.43 -11.43
N ASP A 43 -4.94 -5.94 -10.25
CA ASP A 43 -3.55 -5.70 -9.89
C ASP A 43 -3.35 -5.76 -8.38
N VAL A 44 -2.17 -6.20 -7.95
CA VAL A 44 -1.79 -6.37 -6.54
C VAL A 44 -0.35 -5.92 -6.34
N ASP A 45 -0.18 -4.80 -5.65
CA ASP A 45 1.12 -4.31 -5.21
C ASP A 45 1.30 -4.58 -3.72
N VAL A 46 2.43 -5.17 -3.34
CA VAL A 46 2.84 -5.31 -1.94
C VAL A 46 4.11 -4.49 -1.76
N LEU A 47 3.96 -3.34 -1.13
CA LEU A 47 5.05 -2.39 -0.92
C LEU A 47 5.75 -2.73 0.41
N PRO A 48 7.09 -2.82 0.41
CA PRO A 48 7.85 -2.79 1.67
C PRO A 48 7.68 -1.43 2.37
N GLU A 49 8.09 -1.35 3.64
CA GLU A 49 8.02 -0.11 4.43
C GLU A 49 8.45 1.11 3.61
N HIS A 50 7.69 2.21 3.74
CA HIS A 50 8.29 3.51 3.54
C HIS A 50 9.42 3.60 4.58
N GLU A 51 10.68 3.58 4.16
CA GLU A 51 11.67 4.33 4.91
C GLU A 51 11.08 5.74 4.95
N ASP A 52 10.58 6.14 6.12
CA ASP A 52 10.51 7.55 6.49
C ASP A 52 11.94 8.05 6.31
N THR A 53 12.27 8.44 5.09
CA THR A 53 13.35 9.36 4.85
C THR A 53 12.84 10.63 5.50
N GLU A 54 13.07 10.76 6.81
CA GLU A 54 13.35 12.06 7.39
C GLU A 54 14.33 12.68 6.41
N HIS A 55 13.80 13.57 5.59
CA HIS A 55 14.58 14.37 4.69
C HIS A 55 15.32 15.33 5.61
N ASP A 56 16.45 14.86 6.17
CA ASP A 56 17.45 15.70 6.80
C ASP A 56 17.78 16.76 5.74
N PRO A 57 17.40 18.03 5.93
CA PRO A 57 17.95 19.06 5.08
C PRO A 57 19.39 19.20 5.55
N ALA A 58 20.28 18.42 4.92
CA ALA A 58 21.70 18.48 5.11
C ALA A 58 22.11 19.96 5.19
N GLU A 59 22.54 20.40 6.37
CA GLU A 59 23.06 21.74 6.57
C GLU A 59 24.17 21.97 5.53
N PRO A 60 24.03 22.89 4.58
CA PRO A 60 25.18 23.33 3.83
C PRO A 60 25.86 24.37 4.72
N GLY A 61 26.82 23.92 5.52
CA GLY A 61 27.88 24.79 5.99
C GLY A 61 28.51 25.50 4.80
N ARG A 62 28.21 26.79 4.63
CA ARG A 62 28.93 27.73 3.77
C ARG A 62 28.74 29.17 4.24
N ARG A 63 29.58 29.63 5.16
CA ARG A 63 30.69 30.57 4.93
C ARG A 63 31.32 31.03 6.23
#